data_AF-A0A396H8T0-F1
#
_entry.id   AF-A0A396H8T0-F1
#
_cell.length_a   1.000
_cell.length_b   1.000
_cell.length_c   1.000
_cell.angle_alpha   90.00
_cell.angle_beta   90.00
_cell.angle_gamma   90.00
#
_symmetry.space_group_name_H-M   'P 1'
#
loop_
_entity.id
_entity.type
_entity.pdbx_description
1 polymer ?
#
loop_
_entity_poly.entity_id
_entity_poly.type
_entity_poly.pdbx_seq_one_letter_code
_entity_poly.pdbx_strand_id
1 'polypeptide(L)'
;MSLWHITFENLWKCVNPPLRGLPSHFPDAIWVRIEQFLASSSGRSAILASCNRYETLLILKRLCLGELVLGDVLKILEIIITIKKWIIPCHSRWQPITISLTEAKDDN
;
A
#
# COMPACT_ATOMS: atom_id res chain seq x y z
N MET A 1 -39.27 1.44 1.90
CA MET A 1 -39.27 0.71 0.62
C MET A 1 -38.19 1.36 -0.23
N SER A 2 -37.02 0.73 -0.26
CA SER A 2 -35.79 1.35 -0.76
C SER A 2 -35.61 1.06 -2.24
N LEU A 3 -35.35 2.09 -3.04
CA LEU A 3 -34.77 1.90 -4.37
C LEU A 3 -33.79 3.06 -4.65
N TRP A 4 -32.50 2.78 -4.48
CA TRP A 4 -31.46 3.49 -5.22
C TRP A 4 -30.63 2.41 -5.91
N HIS A 5 -30.90 2.28 -7.21
CA HIS A 5 -30.20 1.40 -8.11
C HIS A 5 -29.00 2.19 -8.63
N ILE A 6 -27.86 2.04 -7.95
CA ILE A 6 -26.57 2.46 -8.49
C ILE A 6 -25.84 1.16 -8.81
N THR A 7 -25.70 0.86 -10.10
CA THR A 7 -24.97 -0.29 -10.61
C THR A 7 -23.48 -0.13 -10.31
N PHE A 8 -23.09 -0.66 -9.15
CA PHE A 8 -21.72 -0.77 -8.66
C PHE A 8 -20.86 -1.78 -9.45
N GLU A 9 -21.28 -2.15 -10.66
CA GLU A 9 -20.72 -3.30 -11.38
C GLU A 9 -19.33 -3.01 -11.97
N ASN A 10 -18.96 -1.74 -12.15
CA ASN A 10 -17.71 -1.35 -12.81
C ASN A 10 -16.66 -0.67 -11.92
N LEU A 11 -16.98 -0.38 -10.65
CA LEU A 11 -16.00 0.14 -9.68
C LEU A 11 -15.26 -0.97 -8.92
N TRP A 12 -15.75 -2.22 -9.00
CA TRP A 12 -15.23 -3.38 -8.28
C TRP A 12 -14.62 -4.45 -9.19
N LYS A 13 -13.79 -4.01 -10.15
CA LYS A 13 -12.56 -4.76 -10.45
C LYS A 13 -11.44 -4.38 -9.47
N CYS A 14 -11.79 -4.18 -8.20
CA CYS A 14 -10.88 -4.46 -7.08
C CYS A 14 -10.68 -5.97 -7.07
N VAL A 15 -9.85 -6.44 -8.01
CA VAL A 15 -9.28 -7.77 -7.98
C VAL A 15 -8.60 -7.85 -6.62
N ASN A 16 -9.22 -8.52 -5.66
CA ASN A 16 -8.47 -9.15 -4.59
C ASN A 16 -7.53 -10.13 -5.29
N PRO A 17 -6.21 -9.87 -5.39
CA PRO A 17 -5.32 -10.97 -5.67
C PRO A 17 -5.39 -11.87 -4.43
N PRO A 18 -5.45 -13.19 -4.58
CA PRO A 18 -5.77 -14.08 -3.47
C PRO A 18 -4.72 -13.95 -2.36
N LEU A 19 -5.09 -13.37 -1.21
CA LEU A 19 -4.39 -13.59 0.06
C LEU A 19 -4.75 -14.99 0.57
N ARG A 20 -4.31 -16.03 -0.15
CA ARG A 20 -4.29 -17.40 0.35
C ARG A 20 -3.24 -18.22 -0.41
N GLY A 21 -2.00 -18.11 0.04
CA GLY A 21 -0.99 -19.16 -0.18
C GLY A 21 -0.19 -19.14 -1.49
N LEU A 22 -0.25 -18.08 -2.31
CA LEU A 22 0.69 -18.00 -3.44
C LEU A 22 1.99 -17.33 -2.99
N PRO A 23 3.17 -17.94 -3.20
CA PRO A 23 4.43 -17.22 -3.04
C PRO A 23 4.36 -15.98 -3.91
N SER A 24 4.67 -14.83 -3.32
CA SER A 24 4.65 -13.56 -4.01
C SER A 24 5.40 -13.71 -5.34
N HIS A 25 4.74 -13.42 -6.47
CA HIS A 25 5.33 -13.53 -7.81
C HIS A 25 6.52 -12.58 -8.05
N PHE A 26 6.94 -11.85 -7.02
CA PHE A 26 8.06 -10.93 -7.07
C PHE A 26 9.38 -11.71 -7.02
N PRO A 27 10.34 -11.39 -7.90
CA PRO A 27 11.63 -12.08 -7.94
C PRO A 27 12.42 -11.83 -6.66
N ASP A 28 13.23 -12.81 -6.25
CA ASP A 28 14.01 -12.76 -4.99
C ASP A 28 14.92 -11.54 -4.87
N ALA A 29 15.41 -11.02 -6.01
CA ALA A 29 16.20 -9.80 -6.06
C ALA A 29 15.48 -8.59 -5.44
N ILE A 30 14.15 -8.51 -5.55
CA ILE A 30 13.34 -7.45 -4.93
C ILE A 30 13.38 -7.59 -3.41
N TRP A 31 13.24 -8.80 -2.88
CA TRP A 31 13.28 -9.04 -1.43
C TRP A 31 14.64 -8.72 -0.83
N VAL A 32 15.73 -9.13 -1.49
CA VAL A 32 17.10 -8.81 -1.07
C VAL A 32 17.32 -7.29 -1.07
N ARG A 33 16.86 -6.59 -2.10
CA ARG A 33 16.97 -5.13 -2.21
C ARG A 33 16.22 -4.41 -1.09
N ILE A 34 15.01 -4.87 -0.77
CA ILE A 34 14.20 -4.32 0.32
C ILE A 34 14.89 -4.57 1.66
N GLU A 35 15.40 -5.78 1.90
CA GLU A 35 16.13 -6.10 3.11
C GLU A 35 17.38 -5.22 3.28
N GLN A 36 18.17 -5.04 2.22
CA GLN A 36 19.31 -4.12 2.22
C GLN A 36 18.89 -2.67 2.49
N PHE A 37 17.80 -2.21 1.89
CA PHE A 37 17.24 -0.88 2.13
C PHE A 37 16.81 -0.72 3.61
N LEU A 38 16.08 -1.69 4.15
CA LEU A 38 15.66 -1.72 5.55
C LEU A 38 16.81 -1.99 6.53
N ALA A 39 17.99 -2.44 6.09
CA ALA A 39 19.19 -2.53 6.91
C ALA A 39 20.02 -1.23 6.86
N SER A 40 19.94 -0.48 5.76
CA SER A 40 20.64 0.79 5.58
C SER A 40 20.19 1.84 6.62
N SER A 41 21.08 2.76 6.99
CA SER A 41 20.74 3.84 7.93
C SER A 41 19.67 4.77 7.35
N SER A 42 19.83 5.20 6.09
CA SER A 42 18.90 6.08 5.40
C SER A 42 17.52 5.45 5.22
N GLY A 43 17.45 4.18 4.80
CA GLY A 43 16.19 3.48 4.62
C GLY A 43 15.44 3.25 5.92
N ARG A 44 16.14 2.81 7.00
CA ARG A 44 15.53 2.67 8.33
C ARG A 44 14.98 3.99 8.85
N SER A 45 15.78 5.05 8.81
CA SER A 45 15.35 6.36 9.30
C SER A 45 14.14 6.89 8.51
N ALA A 46 14.11 6.71 7.19
CA ALA A 46 12.98 7.12 6.37
C ALA A 46 11.69 6.35 6.74
N ILE A 47 11.76 5.03 6.91
CA ILE A 47 10.61 4.21 7.28
C ILE A 47 10.12 4.54 8.70
N LEU A 48 11.03 4.75 9.66
CA LEU A 48 10.67 5.16 11.02
C LEU A 48 10.05 6.56 11.09
N ALA A 49 10.50 7.47 10.22
CA ALA A 49 9.94 8.82 10.12
C ALA A 49 8.51 8.81 9.54
N SER A 50 8.16 7.82 8.72
CA SER A 50 6.85 7.75 8.05
C SER A 50 5.67 7.75 9.02
N CYS A 51 4.61 8.50 8.69
CA CYS A 51 3.43 8.64 9.54
C CYS A 51 2.37 7.59 9.29
N ASN A 52 2.24 7.12 8.05
CA ASN A 52 1.17 6.24 7.65
C ASN A 52 1.62 5.25 6.57
N ARG A 53 0.74 4.31 6.22
CA ARG A 53 1.05 3.28 5.21
C ARG A 53 1.34 3.89 3.85
N TYR A 54 0.66 4.99 3.51
CA TYR A 54 0.82 5.64 2.22
C TYR A 54 2.17 6.36 2.10
N GLU A 55 2.62 7.06 3.13
CA GLU A 55 3.97 7.62 3.18
C GLU A 55 5.03 6.52 3.12
N THR A 56 4.84 5.43 3.86
CA THR A 56 5.73 4.25 3.81
C THR A 56 5.80 3.68 2.40
N LEU A 57 4.65 3.53 1.74
CA LEU A 57 4.52 3.06 0.37
C LEU A 57 5.29 3.96 -0.60
N LEU A 58 5.11 5.28 -0.48
CA LEU A 58 5.78 6.25 -1.33
C LEU A 58 7.30 6.28 -1.10
N ILE A 59 7.75 6.16 0.15
CA ILE A 59 9.18 6.06 0.49
C ILE A 59 9.77 4.80 -0.16
N LEU A 60 9.11 3.66 -0.01
CA LEU A 60 9.55 2.40 -0.60
C LEU A 60 9.59 2.48 -2.14
N LYS A 61 8.55 3.07 -2.75
CA LYS A 61 8.45 3.29 -4.20
C LYS A 61 9.57 4.21 -4.72
N ARG A 62 9.86 5.31 -4.02
CA ARG A 62 10.81 6.33 -4.49
C ARG A 62 12.27 5.93 -4.24
N LEU A 63 12.55 5.34 -3.08
CA LEU A 63 13.92 5.12 -2.62
C LEU A 63 14.43 3.68 -2.84
N CYS A 64 13.55 2.71 -3.04
CA CYS A 64 13.92 1.29 -3.16
C CYS A 64 13.40 0.63 -4.45
N LEU A 65 12.17 0.92 -4.86
CA LEU A 65 11.43 0.22 -5.91
C LEU A 65 10.98 1.17 -7.04
N GLY A 66 11.90 2.00 -7.52
CA GLY A 66 11.67 3.05 -8.53
C GLY A 66 11.12 2.52 -9.87
N GLU A 67 11.38 1.27 -10.17
CA GLU A 67 10.97 0.56 -11.39
C GLU A 67 9.55 -0.04 -11.33
N LEU A 68 9.00 -0.31 -10.14
CA LEU A 68 7.72 -1.03 -10.02
C LEU A 68 6.51 -0.08 -10.11
N VAL A 69 5.38 -0.53 -10.66
CA VAL A 69 4.14 0.26 -10.59
C VAL A 69 3.63 0.35 -9.15
N LEU A 70 2.89 1.41 -8.83
CA LEU A 70 2.43 1.66 -7.45
C LEU A 70 1.61 0.50 -6.87
N GLY A 71 0.80 -0.16 -7.69
CA GLY A 71 -0.01 -1.31 -7.27
C GLY A 71 0.83 -2.52 -6.84
N ASP A 72 2.00 -2.71 -7.41
CA ASP A 72 2.90 -3.82 -7.03
C ASP A 72 3.67 -3.48 -5.77
N VAL A 73 4.12 -2.23 -5.62
CA VAL A 73 4.70 -1.76 -4.35
C VAL A 73 3.68 -1.89 -3.20
N LEU A 74 2.39 -1.67 -3.48
CA LEU A 74 1.33 -1.83 -2.48
C LEU A 74 1.21 -3.30 -2.02
N LYS A 75 1.21 -4.26 -2.95
CA LYS A 75 1.20 -5.69 -2.63
C LYS A 75 2.45 -6.09 -1.84
N ILE A 76 3.62 -5.58 -2.24
CA ILE A 76 4.90 -5.82 -1.54
C ILE A 76 4.81 -5.30 -0.11
N LEU A 77 4.34 -4.06 0.09
CA LEU A 77 4.20 -3.47 1.41
C LEU A 77 3.26 -4.31 2.29
N GLU A 78 2.15 -4.78 1.74
CA GLU A 78 1.22 -5.66 2.46
C GLU A 78 1.90 -6.96 2.90
N ILE A 79 2.68 -7.61 2.02
CA ILE A 79 3.45 -8.82 2.34
C ILE A 79 4.49 -8.53 3.44
N ILE A 80 5.20 -7.40 3.33
CA ILE A 80 6.21 -6.97 4.30
C ILE A 80 5.61 -6.83 5.70
N ILE A 81 4.41 -6.25 5.80
CA ILE A 81 3.73 -5.99 7.07
C ILE A 81 3.10 -7.28 7.62
N THR A 82 2.36 -8.00 6.80
CA THR A 82 1.48 -9.08 7.26
C THR A 82 2.18 -10.43 7.39
N ILE A 83 3.02 -10.77 6.41
CA ILE A 83 3.68 -12.08 6.31
C ILE A 83 5.09 -12.01 6.89
N LYS A 84 5.93 -11.12 6.36
CA LYS A 84 7.35 -11.02 6.74
C LYS A 84 7.54 -10.31 8.08
N LYS A 85 6.63 -9.41 8.43
CA LYS A 85 6.66 -8.55 9.63
C LYS A 85 7.96 -7.73 9.78
N TRP A 86 8.59 -7.33 8.67
CA TRP A 86 9.80 -6.50 8.73
C TRP A 86 9.51 -5.05 9.13
N ILE A 87 8.28 -4.60 8.88
CA ILE A 87 7.77 -3.31 9.34
C ILE A 87 6.58 -3.60 10.25
N ILE A 88 6.63 -3.08 11.47
CA ILE A 88 5.53 -3.17 12.42
C ILE A 88 4.82 -1.81 12.42
N PRO A 89 3.59 -1.72 11.87
CA PRO A 89 2.80 -0.49 11.91
C PRO A 89 2.63 0.01 13.34
N CYS A 90 2.97 1.27 13.60
CA CYS A 90 2.63 1.87 14.88
C CYS A 90 1.12 2.11 14.91
N HIS A 91 0.39 1.36 15.76
CA HIS A 91 -1.08 1.38 15.84
C HIS A 91 -1.69 2.78 16.08
N SER A 92 -0.91 3.74 16.59
CA SER A 92 -1.38 5.11 16.87
C SER A 92 -1.29 6.09 15.70
N ARG A 93 -0.50 5.81 14.65
CA ARG A 93 -0.23 6.77 13.55
C ARG A 93 -0.88 6.39 12.22
N TRP A 94 -1.20 5.10 12.02
CA TRP A 94 -1.68 4.59 10.74
C TRP A 94 -3.21 4.67 10.66
N GLN A 95 -3.75 5.89 10.60
CA GLN A 95 -5.19 6.10 10.39
C GLN A 95 -5.58 5.88 8.91
N PRO A 96 -6.80 5.39 8.64
CA PRO A 96 -7.32 5.32 7.27
C PRO A 96 -7.40 6.72 6.67
N ILE A 97 -7.03 6.85 5.40
CA ILE A 97 -7.17 8.10 4.66
C ILE A 97 -8.67 8.34 4.46
N THR A 98 -9.23 9.32 5.17
CA THR A 98 -10.59 9.79 4.92
C THR A 98 -10.57 10.63 3.65
N ILE A 99 -11.02 10.05 2.53
CA ILE A 99 -11.25 10.82 1.30
C ILE A 99 -12.60 11.50 1.47
N SER A 100 -12.60 12.77 1.90
CA SER A 100 -13.80 13.60 1.84
C SER A 100 -14.09 13.90 0.38
N LEU A 101 -15.03 13.17 -0.22
CA LEU A 101 -15.59 13.55 -1.50
C LEU A 101 -16.40 14.83 -1.27
N THR A 102 -15.87 15.98 -1.66
CA THR A 102 -16.69 17.19 -1.73
C THR A 102 -17.62 17.01 -2.93
N GLU A 103 -18.90 16.76 -2.66
CA GLU A 103 -19.95 16.87 -3.67
C GLU A 103 -19.88 18.30 -4.23
N ALA A 104 -19.32 18.44 -5.42
CA ALA A 104 -19.48 19.65 -6.20
C ALA A 104 -20.98 19.72 -6.52
N LYS A 105 -21.68 20.64 -5.86
CA LYS A 105 -23.02 21.04 -6.28
C LYS A 105 -22.89 21.62 -7.69
N ASP A 106 -23.31 20.84 -8.67
CA ASP A 106 -23.58 21.33 -10.01
C ASP A 106 -24.94 22.03 -9.93
N ASP A 107 -24.92 23.34 -9.68
CA ASP A 107 -26.07 24.22 -9.83
C ASP A 107 -26.11 24.69 -11.29
N ASN A 108 -26.80 23.94 -12.18
CA ASN A 108 -27.60 24.50 -13.29
C ASN A 108 -28.50 23.44 -13.97
#